data_AF-A0A800M8F5-F1
#
_entry.id   AF-A0A800M8F5-F1
#
_cell.length_a   1.000
_cell.length_b   1.000
_cell.length_c   1.000
_cell.angle_alpha   90.00
_cell.angle_beta   90.00
_cell.angle_gamma   90.00
#
_symmetry.space_group_name_H-M   'P 1'
#
loop_
_entity.id
_entity.type
_entity.pdbx_description
1 polymer ?
#
loop_
_entity_poly.entity_id
_entity_poly.type
_entity_poly.pdbx_seq_one_letter_code
_entity_poly.pdbx_strand_id
1 'polypeptide(L)' 'RDRKRLDSILSQSIIEKPQIEEVTCLMKRYGSIDYTLAHSREYAAKARQYIGNFPDTELRQSLAGIADYIVSRQD' A
#
# COMPACT_ATOMS: atom_id res chain seq x y z
N ARG A 1 -5.30 23.16 8.14
CA ARG A 1 -4.01 23.48 8.79
C ARG A 1 -2.95 22.45 8.42
N ASP A 2 -3.26 21.15 8.54
CA ASP A 2 -2.27 20.08 8.29
C ASP A 2 -1.81 19.97 6.84
N ARG A 3 -2.70 20.21 5.86
CA ARG A 3 -2.30 20.20 4.44
C ARG A 3 -1.15 21.16 4.15
N LYS A 4 -1.25 22.41 4.60
CA LYS A 4 -0.18 23.42 4.44
C LYS A 4 1.12 22.99 5.14
N ARG A 5 1.02 22.29 6.27
CA ARG A 5 2.19 21.77 7.01
C ARG A 5 2.84 20.62 6.25
N LEU A 6 2.04 19.69 5.73
CA LEU A 6 2.51 18.60 4.87
C LEU A 6 3.22 19.15 3.63
N ASP A 7 2.59 20.09 2.92
CA ASP A 7 3.18 20.73 1.74
C ASP A 7 4.51 21.42 2.08
N SER A 8 4.58 22.10 3.23
CA SER A 8 5.81 22.72 3.73
C SER A 8 6.91 21.69 4.01
N ILE A 9 6.59 20.56 4.66
CA ILE A 9 7.57 19.48 4.91
C ILE A 9 8.08 18.89 3.59
N LEU A 10 7.17 18.59 2.66
CA LEU A 10 7.51 17.99 1.37
C LEU A 10 8.34 18.92 0.47
N SER A 11 8.32 20.23 0.72
CA SER A 11 9.13 21.21 -0.02
C SER A 11 10.56 21.38 0.49
N GLN A 12 10.93 20.74 1.60
CA GLN A 12 12.27 20.86 2.18
C GLN A 12 13.29 20.03 1.40
N SER A 13 14.50 20.57 1.23
CA SER A 13 15.62 19.85 0.58
C SER A 13 16.12 18.67 1.41
N ILE A 14 15.93 18.72 2.72
CA ILE A 14 16.28 17.66 3.67
C ILE A 14 15.08 17.46 4.60
N ILE A 15 14.62 16.22 4.69
CA ILE A 15 13.54 15.80 5.59
C ILE A 15 14.20 14.97 6.70
N GLU A 16 14.13 15.45 7.94
CA GLU A 16 14.69 14.77 9.10
C GLU A 16 13.65 13.87 9.78
N LYS A 17 14.13 13.02 10.68
CA LYS A 17 13.30 12.04 11.41
C LYS A 17 12.04 12.64 12.06
N PRO A 18 12.07 13.82 12.72
CA PRO A 18 10.87 14.40 13.31
C PRO A 18 9.79 14.75 12.27
N GLN A 19 10.18 15.22 11.08
CA GLN A 19 9.21 15.46 10.00
C GLN A 19 8.60 14.15 9.48
N ILE A 20 9.40 13.09 9.38
CA ILE A 20 8.91 11.76 8.97
C ILE A 20 7.89 11.24 9.99
N GLU A 21 8.19 11.36 11.28
CA GLU A 21 7.28 10.97 12.37
C GLU A 21 5.97 11.79 12.33
N GLU A 22 6.08 13.10 12.11
CA GLU A 22 4.93 14.00 11.96
C GLU A 22 4.03 13.57 10.80
N VAL A 23 4.59 13.36 9.61
CA VAL A 23 3.84 12.91 8.43
C VAL A 23 3.23 11.52 8.66
N THR A 24 3.95 10.60 9.28
CA THR A 24 3.44 9.27 9.61
C THR A 24 2.25 9.34 10.56
N CYS A 25 2.30 10.23 11.56
CA CYS A 25 1.18 10.51 12.45
C CYS A 25 -0.03 11.09 11.70
N LEU A 26 0.19 12.02 10.77
CA LEU A 26 -0.89 12.54 9.91
C LEU A 26 -1.51 11.43 9.07
N MET A 27 -0.71 10.58 8.44
CA MET A 27 -1.18 9.44 7.63
C MET A 27 -2.01 8.47 8.46
N LYS A 28 -1.58 8.15 9.69
CA LYS A 28 -2.36 7.32 10.62
C LYS A 28 -3.68 7.98 11.00
N ARG A 29 -3.64 9.26 11.40
CA ARG A 29 -4.82 10.01 11.86
C ARG A 29 -5.90 10.14 10.77
N TYR A 30 -5.49 10.32 9.52
CA TYR A 30 -6.41 10.41 8.38
C TYR A 30 -6.71 9.05 7.73
N GLY A 31 -6.22 7.93 8.28
CA GLY A 31 -6.48 6.59 7.77
C GLY A 31 -5.84 6.31 6.41
N SER A 32 -4.84 7.09 5.98
CA SER A 32 -4.21 6.94 4.66
C SER A 32 -3.50 5.60 4.49
N ILE A 33 -2.95 5.05 5.58
CA ILE A 33 -2.30 3.73 5.58
C ILE A 33 -3.34 2.64 5.33
N ASP A 34 -4.43 2.64 6.10
CA ASP A 34 -5.51 1.65 5.97
C ASP A 34 -6.19 1.74 4.61
N TYR A 35 -6.45 2.96 4.12
CA TYR A 35 -6.99 3.19 2.78
C TYR A 35 -6.08 2.60 1.70
N THR A 36 -4.77 2.87 1.75
CA THR A 36 -3.80 2.37 0.77
C THR A 36 -3.72 0.83 0.80
N LEU A 37 -3.78 0.24 2.00
CA LEU A 37 -3.79 -1.21 2.16
C LEU A 37 -5.07 -1.85 1.61
N ALA A 38 -6.24 -1.25 1.89
CA ALA A 38 -7.51 -1.69 1.32
C ALA A 38 -7.48 -1.64 -0.21
N HIS A 39 -7.00 -0.54 -0.79
CA HIS A 39 -6.89 -0.40 -2.24
C HIS A 39 -5.91 -1.41 -2.85
N SER A 40 -4.78 -1.69 -2.18
CA SER A 40 -3.85 -2.74 -2.60
C SER A 40 -4.51 -4.12 -2.62
N ARG A 41 -5.34 -4.44 -1.62
CA ARG A 41 -6.11 -5.69 -1.55
C ARG A 41 -7.13 -5.81 -2.69
N GLU A 42 -7.75 -4.71 -3.11
CA GLU A 42 -8.65 -4.71 -4.27
C GLU A 42 -7.91 -5.11 -5.56
N TYR A 43 -6.68 -4.61 -5.76
CA TYR A 43 -5.88 -5.02 -6.92
C TYR A 43 -5.44 -6.47 -6.86
N ALA A 44 -5.05 -6.98 -5.69
CA ALA A 44 -4.75 -8.40 -5.52
C ALA A 44 -5.98 -9.27 -5.82
N ALA A 45 -7.18 -8.85 -5.39
CA ALA A 45 -8.43 -9.55 -5.71
C ALA A 45 -8.71 -9.56 -7.22
N LYS A 46 -8.52 -8.43 -7.91
CA LYS A 46 -8.65 -8.35 -9.38
C LYS A 46 -7.64 -9.26 -10.08
N ALA A 47 -6.39 -9.27 -9.62
CA ALA A 47 -5.37 -10.15 -10.18
C ALA A 47 -5.77 -11.63 -10.06
N ARG A 48 -6.26 -12.07 -8.88
CA ARG A 48 -6.79 -13.43 -8.70
C ARG A 48 -7.95 -13.74 -9.64
N GLN A 49 -8.87 -12.80 -9.81
CA GLN A 49 -9.99 -12.96 -10.75
C GLN A 49 -9.50 -13.19 -12.18
N TYR A 50 -8.49 -12.45 -12.64
CA TYR A 50 -7.92 -12.63 -13.97
C TYR A 50 -7.12 -13.94 -14.10
N ILE A 51 -6.36 -14.31 -13.07
CA ILE A 51 -5.60 -15.57 -13.04
C ILE A 51 -6.53 -16.80 -13.05
N GLY A 52 -7.70 -16.68 -12.43
CA GLY A 52 -8.72 -17.74 -12.39
C GLY A 52 -9.21 -18.18 -13.77
N ASN A 53 -9.02 -17.36 -14.81
CA ASN A 53 -9.39 -17.70 -16.19
C ASN A 53 -8.38 -18.65 -16.87
N PHE A 54 -7.23 -18.93 -16.27
CA PHE A 54 -6.25 -19.87 -16.80
C PHE A 54 -6.54 -21.32 -16.35
N PRO A 55 -6.06 -22.32 -17.11
CA PRO A 55 -6.13 -23.73 -16.71
C PRO A 55 -5.48 -23.97 -15.34
N ASP A 56 -6.06 -24.89 -14.56
CA ASP A 56 -5.52 -25.26 -13.25
C ASP A 56 -4.19 -25.98 -13.41
N THR A 57 -3.12 -25.26 -13.08
CA THR A 57 -1.73 -25.68 -13.19
C THR A 57 -0.97 -25.16 -11.98
N GLU A 58 0.16 -25.78 -11.68
CA GLU A 58 1.07 -25.32 -10.63
C GLU A 58 1.52 -23.87 -10.84
N LEU A 59 1.73 -23.46 -12.09
CA LEU A 59 2.06 -22.09 -12.45
C LEU A 59 0.92 -21.11 -12.13
N ARG A 60 -0.34 -21.49 -12.41
CA ARG A 60 -1.51 -20.67 -12.05
C ARG A 60 -1.60 -20.49 -10.54
N GLN A 61 -1.42 -21.58 -9.78
CA GLN A 61 -1.47 -21.56 -8.31
C GLN A 61 -0.34 -20.69 -7.73
N SER A 62 0.86 -20.80 -8.28
CA SER A 62 2.02 -19.98 -7.88
C SER A 62 1.77 -18.50 -8.14
N LEU A 63 1.23 -18.15 -9.31
CA LEU A 63 0.92 -16.77 -9.67
C LEU A 63 -0.18 -16.17 -8.77
N ALA A 64 -1.20 -16.96 -8.42
CA ALA A 64 -2.22 -16.55 -7.46
C ALA A 64 -1.63 -16.35 -6.06
N GLY A 65 -0.72 -17.23 -5.62
CA GLY A 65 -0.03 -17.11 -4.34
C GLY A 65 0.83 -15.84 -4.23
N ILE A 66 1.49 -15.42 -5.32
CA ILE A 66 2.24 -14.16 -5.37
C ILE A 66 1.32 -12.95 -5.14
N ALA A 67 0.13 -12.95 -5.76
CA ALA A 67 -0.83 -11.86 -5.61
C ALA A 67 -1.29 -11.70 -4.15
N ASP A 68 -1.45 -12.82 -3.42
CA ASP A 68 -1.82 -12.81 -2.00
C ASP A 68 -0.66 -12.38 -1.10
N TYR A 69 0.56 -12.86 -1.38
CA TYR A 69 1.75 -12.53 -0.60
C TYR A 69 2.04 -11.02 -0.57
N ILE A 70 1.91 -10.34 -1.72
CA ILE A 70 2.24 -8.90 -1.84
C ILE A 70 1.41 -8.04 -0.88
N VAL A 71 0.16 -8.42 -0.59
CA VAL A 71 -0.76 -7.65 0.25
C VAL A 71 -0.83 -8.14 1.71
N SER A 72 -0.26 -9.31 1.99
CA SER A 72 -0.25 -9.91 3.33
C SER A 72 1.10 -9.78 4.05
N ARG A 73 2.15 -9.30 3.37
CA ARG A 73 3.46 -9.14 4.02
C ARG A 73 3.33 -8.22 5.24
N GLN A 74 3.67 -8.75 6.40
CA GLN A 74 3.94 -7.97 7.59
C GLN A 74 5.46 -7.99 7.72
N ASP A 75 6.11 -6.86 7.46
CA ASP A 75 7.54 -6.69 7.77
C ASP A 75 7.72 -6.55 9.30
#